data_AF-A0AA38KLM8-F1
#
_entry.id   AF-A0AA38KLM8-F1
#
_cell.length_a   1.000
_cell.length_b   1.000
_cell.length_c   1.000
_cell.angle_alpha   90.00
_cell.angle_beta   90.00
_cell.angle_gamma   90.00
#
_symmetry.space_group_name_H-M   'P 1'
#
loop_
_entity.id
_entity.type
_entity.pdbx_description
1 polymer ?
#
loop_
_entity_poly.entity_id
_entity_poly.type
_entity_poly.pdbx_seq_one_letter_code
_entity_poly.pdbx_strand_id
1 'polypeptide(L)'
;SENPGERGDYTDETRDRQEEPDSLPLVLFVATSDEWYSDIAFFLTYGECPMHLTAKEKRTIKLRVAKYVIWDDGLYKRGIDGIFLRCVDKPQQ
;
A
#
# COMPACT_ATOMS: atom_id res chain seq x y z
N SER A 1 -39.91 -20.94 38.11
CA SER A 1 -39.28 -19.64 37.84
C SER A 1 -37.80 -19.84 37.60
N GLU A 2 -37.35 -19.33 36.46
CA GLU A 2 -35.98 -19.03 36.01
C GLU A 2 -35.24 -18.18 37.09
N ASN A 3 -33.91 -18.05 37.21
CA ASN A 3 -32.71 -18.43 36.45
C ASN A 3 -31.46 -18.32 37.40
N PRO A 4 -30.18 -18.47 36.97
CA PRO A 4 -29.06 -18.96 37.76
C PRO A 4 -28.07 -17.81 38.06
N GLY A 5 -26.93 -18.08 38.69
CA GLY A 5 -25.95 -17.03 38.96
C GLY A 5 -24.56 -17.57 39.22
N GLU A 6 -23.98 -18.26 38.24
CA GLU A 6 -22.53 -18.47 38.20
C GLU A 6 -21.87 -17.22 37.60
N ARG A 7 -20.85 -16.69 38.27
CA ARG A 7 -19.90 -15.78 37.64
C ARG A 7 -18.52 -16.05 38.24
N GLY A 8 -17.81 -16.97 37.59
CA GLY A 8 -16.38 -17.18 37.82
C GLY A 8 -15.60 -15.97 37.31
N ASP A 9 -14.62 -15.56 38.10
CA ASP A 9 -13.65 -14.51 37.85
C ASP A 9 -12.53 -15.06 36.95
N TYR A 10 -12.32 -14.46 35.78
CA TYR A 10 -11.21 -14.76 34.88
C TYR A 10 -10.55 -13.43 34.50
N THR A 11 -9.48 -13.09 35.21
CA THR A 11 -8.51 -12.12 34.74
C THR A 11 -7.50 -12.84 33.85
N ASP A 12 -7.33 -12.40 32.59
CA ASP A 12 -5.99 -12.37 32.02
C ASP A 12 -5.87 -11.29 30.95
N GLU A 13 -4.77 -10.57 31.05
CA GLU A 13 -4.41 -9.36 30.35
C GLU A 13 -3.93 -9.68 28.93
N THR A 14 -4.85 -9.72 27.96
CA THR A 14 -4.45 -9.46 26.58
C THR A 14 -4.44 -7.95 26.37
N ARG A 15 -3.27 -7.37 26.62
CA ARG A 15 -2.82 -6.15 25.95
C ARG A 15 -3.11 -6.32 24.47
N ASP A 16 -4.21 -5.75 24.00
CA ASP A 16 -4.38 -5.42 22.60
C ASP A 16 -3.19 -4.55 22.25
N ARG A 17 -2.14 -5.19 21.72
CA ARG A 17 -1.28 -4.54 20.76
C ARG A 17 -2.21 -4.27 19.60
N GLN A 18 -2.89 -3.13 19.68
CA GLN A 18 -3.21 -2.36 18.50
C GLN A 18 -1.86 -2.30 17.77
N GLU A 19 -1.68 -3.16 16.77
CA GLU A 19 -0.56 -3.02 15.87
C GLU A 19 -0.79 -1.67 15.22
N GLU A 20 -0.06 -0.66 15.71
CA GLU A 20 -0.02 0.68 15.16
C GLU A 20 0.10 0.50 13.64
N PRO A 21 -0.93 0.88 12.85
CA PRO A 21 -0.89 0.72 11.40
C PRO A 21 0.04 1.76 10.74
N ASP A 22 1.08 2.18 11.47
CA ASP A 22 1.94 3.31 11.19
C ASP A 22 3.26 2.91 10.52
N SER A 23 3.45 1.64 10.17
CA SER A 23 4.65 1.20 9.44
C SER A 23 4.44 0.89 7.96
N LEU A 24 3.26 1.17 7.40
CA LEU A 24 3.07 1.28 5.95
C LEU A 24 2.81 2.75 5.64
N PRO A 25 3.53 3.36 4.67
CA PRO A 25 3.50 4.80 4.49
C PRO A 25 2.12 5.22 3.98
N LEU A 26 1.23 5.62 4.90
CA LEU A 26 0.04 6.42 4.62
C LEU A 26 0.41 7.64 3.75
N VAL A 27 1.66 8.09 3.84
CA VAL A 27 2.28 9.16 3.04
C VAL A 27 2.31 8.82 1.53
N LEU A 28 2.54 7.56 1.15
CA LEU A 28 2.53 7.17 -0.27
C LEU A 28 1.10 7.13 -0.84
N PHE A 29 0.12 6.87 0.02
CA PHE A 29 -1.29 6.73 -0.38
C PHE A 29 -1.99 8.10 -0.58
N VAL A 30 -1.52 9.15 0.10
CA VAL A 30 -2.18 10.47 0.10
C VAL A 30 -1.65 11.43 -0.98
N ALA A 31 -0.45 11.22 -1.54
CA ALA A 31 0.23 12.29 -2.28
C ALA A 31 0.14 12.25 -3.81
N THR A 32 -0.47 11.24 -4.45
CA THR A 32 -0.45 11.20 -5.93
C THR A 32 -1.86 11.34 -6.48
N SER A 33 -2.21 12.53 -6.97
CA SER A 33 -3.46 12.82 -7.70
C SER A 33 -3.54 12.14 -9.07
N ASP A 34 -2.57 11.29 -9.40
CA ASP A 34 -2.52 10.46 -10.60
C ASP A 34 -2.74 8.98 -10.21
N GLU A 35 -3.96 8.46 -10.45
CA GLU A 35 -4.38 7.09 -10.12
C GLU A 35 -3.41 6.01 -10.62
N TRP A 36 -2.70 6.27 -11.72
CA TRP A 36 -1.73 5.33 -12.27
C TRP A 36 -0.45 5.20 -11.43
N TYR A 37 -0.08 6.24 -10.68
CA TYR A 37 1.12 6.22 -9.86
C TYR A 37 0.88 5.36 -8.62
N SER A 38 -0.24 5.60 -7.92
CA SER A 38 -0.61 4.87 -6.71
C SER A 38 -0.73 3.37 -7.00
N ASP A 39 -1.30 3.01 -8.15
CA ASP A 39 -1.41 1.62 -8.61
C ASP A 39 -0.07 0.93 -8.88
N ILE A 40 0.88 1.64 -9.51
CA ILE A 40 2.23 1.11 -9.76
C ILE A 40 2.99 0.96 -8.45
N ALA A 41 2.91 1.98 -7.59
CA ALA A 41 3.53 1.97 -6.29
C ALA A 41 2.99 0.82 -5.41
N PHE A 42 1.66 0.64 -5.37
CA PHE A 42 1.02 -0.47 -4.69
C PHE A 42 1.54 -1.82 -5.19
N PHE A 43 1.60 -2.03 -6.51
CA PHE A 43 2.09 -3.29 -7.06
C PHE A 43 3.56 -3.55 -6.71
N LEU A 44 4.41 -2.52 -6.74
CA LEU A 44 5.83 -2.66 -6.41
C LEU A 44 6.06 -2.95 -4.92
N THR A 45 5.24 -2.37 -4.04
CA THR A 45 5.33 -2.57 -2.58
C THR A 45 4.78 -3.93 -2.14
N TYR A 46 3.60 -4.32 -2.64
CA TYR A 46 2.88 -5.51 -2.16
C TYR A 46 3.03 -6.73 -3.08
N GLY A 47 3.52 -6.56 -4.31
CA GLY A 47 3.62 -7.64 -5.31
C GLY A 47 2.28 -8.03 -5.94
N GLU A 48 1.20 -7.32 -5.63
CA GLU A 48 -0.17 -7.64 -6.05
C GLU A 48 -0.83 -6.51 -6.84
N CYS A 49 -1.76 -6.86 -7.73
CA CYS A 49 -2.56 -5.84 -8.42
C CYS A 49 -3.73 -5.38 -7.55
N PRO A 50 -4.00 -4.06 -7.46
CA PRO A 50 -5.17 -3.54 -6.77
C PRO A 50 -6.48 -4.21 -7.19
N MET A 51 -7.39 -4.41 -6.23
CA MET A 51 -8.64 -5.13 -6.44
C MET A 51 -9.62 -4.41 -7.38
N HIS A 52 -9.59 -3.07 -7.39
CA HIS A 52 -10.50 -2.24 -8.18
C HIS A 52 -10.23 -2.30 -9.69
N LEU A 53 -9.10 -2.90 -10.11
CA LEU A 53 -8.69 -2.95 -11.51
C LEU A 53 -9.30 -4.13 -12.25
N THR A 54 -9.70 -3.87 -13.49
CA THR A 54 -10.12 -4.90 -14.45
C THR A 54 -8.94 -5.77 -14.88
N ALA A 55 -9.22 -6.96 -15.44
CA ALA A 55 -8.18 -7.86 -15.96
C ALA A 55 -7.31 -7.20 -17.04
N LYS A 56 -7.87 -6.27 -17.83
CA LYS A 56 -7.13 -5.51 -18.85
C LYS A 56 -6.15 -4.53 -18.19
N GLU A 57 -6.59 -3.80 -17.16
CA GLU A 57 -5.74 -2.86 -16.44
C GLU A 57 -4.63 -3.56 -15.66
N LYS A 58 -4.91 -4.70 -15.04
CA LYS A 58 -3.89 -5.53 -14.38
C LYS A 58 -2.76 -5.92 -15.33
N ARG A 59 -3.08 -6.27 -16.58
CA ARG A 59 -2.05 -6.54 -17.61
C ARG A 59 -1.26 -5.28 -17.95
N THR A 60 -1.93 -4.16 -18.14
CA THR A 60 -1.28 -2.86 -18.42
C THR A 60 -0.34 -2.45 -17.29
N ILE A 61 -0.74 -2.60 -16.03
CA ILE A 61 0.11 -2.31 -14.87
C ILE A 61 1.34 -3.19 -14.85
N LYS A 62 1.19 -4.51 -15.01
CA LYS A 62 2.36 -5.42 -15.01
C LYS A 62 3.39 -5.01 -16.05
N LEU A 63 2.95 -4.60 -17.24
CA LEU A 63 3.84 -4.09 -18.29
C LEU A 63 4.47 -2.73 -17.94
N ARG A 64 3.74 -1.86 -17.25
CA ARG A 64 4.27 -0.57 -16.78
C ARG A 64 5.30 -0.77 -15.68
N VAL A 65 4.95 -1.50 -14.62
CA VAL A 65 5.79 -1.80 -13.45
C VAL A 65 7.17 -2.31 -13.87
N ALA A 66 7.27 -3.11 -14.93
CA ALA A 66 8.56 -3.60 -15.44
C ALA A 66 9.56 -2.49 -15.83
N LYS A 67 9.12 -1.24 -15.95
CA LYS A 67 9.93 -0.05 -16.25
C LYS A 67 10.17 0.82 -15.02
N TYR A 68 9.65 0.46 -13.85
CA TYR A 68 9.75 1.25 -12.63
C TYR A 68 10.35 0.44 -11.48
N VAL A 69 10.84 1.14 -10.48
CA VAL A 69 11.37 0.56 -9.24
C VAL A 69 11.08 1.51 -8.08
N ILE A 70 10.82 0.97 -6.89
CA ILE A 70 10.84 1.74 -5.65
C ILE A 70 12.26 1.68 -5.10
N TRP A 71 12.83 2.85 -4.82
CA TRP A 71 14.14 2.98 -4.18
C TRP A 71 14.00 3.98 -3.03
N ASP A 72 14.48 3.59 -1.84
CA ASP A 72 14.24 4.29 -0.58
C ASP A 72 12.72 4.54 -0.45
N ASP A 73 12.27 5.78 -0.60
CA ASP A 73 10.85 6.18 -0.55
C ASP A 73 10.34 6.82 -1.86
N GLY A 74 11.07 6.65 -2.96
CA GLY A 74 10.74 7.24 -4.26
C GLY A 74 10.39 6.21 -5.32
N LEU A 75 9.46 6.56 -6.21
CA LEU A 75 9.27 5.83 -7.46
C LEU A 75 10.25 6.34 -8.51
N TYR A 76 10.95 5.43 -9.18
CA TYR A 76 11.91 5.74 -10.23
C TYR A 76 11.54 5.02 -11.51
N LYS A 77 11.66 5.71 -12.65
CA LYS A 77 11.53 5.13 -13.98
C LYS A 77 12.90 4.75 -14.52
N ARG A 78 13.04 3.52 -15.02
CA ARG A 78 14.25 3.03 -15.69
C ARG A 78 14.33 3.60 -17.10
N GLY A 79 15.35 4.43 -17.35
CA GLY A 79 15.73 4.89 -18.67
C GLY A 79 16.40 3.79 -19.50
N ILE A 80 16.42 3.96 -20.82
CA ILE A 80 17.09 3.03 -21.76
C ILE A 80 18.62 3.14 -21.63
N ASP A 81 19.09 4.31 -21.22
CA ASP A 81 20.48 4.63 -20.87
C ASP A 81 20.94 4.02 -19.53
N GLY A 82 20.04 3.36 -18.80
CA GLY A 82 20.31 2.82 -17.46
C GLY A 82 20.20 3.86 -16.34
N ILE A 83 19.82 5.10 -16.65
CA ILE A 83 19.61 6.16 -15.67
C ILE A 83 18.21 6.02 -15.05
N PHE A 84 18.12 6.15 -13.74
CA PHE A 84 16.85 6.13 -13.01
C PHE A 84 16.35 7.57 -12.80
N LEU A 85 15.19 7.88 -13.34
CA LEU A 85 14.56 9.20 -13.16
C LEU A 85 13.53 9.14 -12.05
N ARG A 86 13.71 9.97 -11.02
CA ARG A 86 12.74 10.07 -9.91
C ARG A 86 11.43 10.66 -10.43
N CYS A 87 10.33 9.97 -10.17
CA CYS A 87 8.99 10.49 -10.37
C CYS A 87 8.70 11.49 -9.25
N VAL A 88 8.24 12.68 -9.63
CA VAL A 88 7.80 13.72 -8.70
C VAL A 88 6.31 13.93 -8.91
N ASP A 89 5.57 14.10 -7.82
CA ASP A 89 4.19 14.53 -7.91
C ASP A 89 4.11 15.91 -8.55
N LYS A 90 2.99 16.18 -9.24
CA LYS A 90 2.76 17.50 -9.84
C LYS A 90 2.90 18.55 -8.74
N PRO A 91 3.69 19.62 -8.95
CA PRO A 91 3.76 20.69 -7.97
C PRO A 91 2.33 21.21 -7.76
N GLN A 92 1.89 21.22 -6.51
CA GLN A 92 0.65 21.87 -6.10
C GLN A 92 0.84 23.36 -6.39
N GLN A 93 0.17 23.87 -7.43
CA GLN A 93 0.14 25.31 -7.74
C GLN A 93 -1.01 25.99 -6.99
#